data_AF-F1YEB0-F1
#
_entry.id   AF-F1YEB0-F1
#
_cell.length_a   1.000
_cell.length_b   1.000
_cell.length_c   1.000
_cell.angle_alpha   90.00
_cell.angle_beta   90.00
_cell.angle_gamma   90.00
#
_symmetry.space_group_name_H-M   'P 1'
#
loop_
_entity.id
_entity.type
_entity.pdbx_description
1 polymer ?
#
loop_
_entity_poly.entity_id
_entity_poly.type
_entity_poly.pdbx_seq_one_letter_code
_entity_poly.pdbx_strand_id
1 'polypeptide(L)'
;MITVSTCSFREYRPHMGVPVRTSVGAAKWFPHDVTEWPATYPRWSWVRTLDEPEYRTRYMAMLDARRDTIRAELDAFHSAGQPVCLLCHCNLAKPGAWCHRRLLAEYLGTAFGLTVPELGATATPW
;
A
#
# COMPACT_ATOMS: atom_id res chain seq x y z
N MET A 1 4.26 -6.25 -17.03
CA MET A 1 4.16 -5.23 -15.96
C MET A 1 3.10 -5.69 -14.99
N ILE A 2 3.38 -5.63 -13.69
CA ILE A 2 2.46 -6.09 -12.64
C ILE A 2 1.26 -5.13 -12.49
N THR A 3 0.09 -5.70 -12.20
CA THR A 3 -1.09 -4.94 -11.77
C THR A 3 -1.06 -4.76 -10.25
N VAL A 4 -0.99 -3.50 -9.80
CA VAL A 4 -0.97 -3.12 -8.40
C VAL A 4 -2.16 -2.20 -8.13
N SER A 5 -2.88 -2.44 -7.04
CA SER A 5 -3.97 -1.58 -6.57
C SER A 5 -3.85 -1.33 -5.07
N THR A 6 -4.62 -0.39 -4.52
CA THR A 6 -4.68 -0.14 -3.09
C THR A 6 -6.10 -0.29 -2.54
N CYS A 7 -6.25 -0.74 -1.29
CA CYS A 7 -7.54 -0.86 -0.62
C CYS A 7 -7.37 -0.83 0.90
N SER A 8 -8.42 -0.52 1.66
CA SER A 8 -8.40 -0.75 3.11
C SER A 8 -8.65 -2.22 3.43
N PHE A 9 -8.13 -2.71 4.56
CA PHE A 9 -8.45 -4.06 5.05
C PHE A 9 -9.95 -4.33 5.15
N ARG A 10 -10.76 -3.30 5.44
CA ARG A 10 -12.20 -3.41 5.64
C ARG A 10 -12.96 -3.53 4.31
N GLU A 11 -12.44 -2.93 3.27
CA GLU A 11 -13.08 -2.83 1.95
C GLU A 11 -12.58 -3.91 0.98
N TYR A 12 -11.45 -4.55 1.29
CA TYR A 12 -10.87 -5.61 0.46
C TYR A 12 -11.87 -6.72 0.15
N ARG A 13 -11.80 -7.23 -1.08
CA ARG A 13 -12.50 -8.41 -1.56
C ARG A 13 -11.52 -9.32 -2.29
N PRO A 14 -11.65 -10.66 -2.21
CA PRO A 14 -10.70 -11.60 -2.83
C PRO A 14 -10.44 -11.35 -4.33
N HIS A 15 -11.45 -10.88 -5.08
CA HIS A 15 -11.31 -10.59 -6.50
C HIS A 15 -10.41 -9.37 -6.82
N MET A 16 -10.03 -8.57 -5.80
CA MET A 16 -9.14 -7.40 -5.97
C MET A 16 -7.67 -7.80 -6.13
N GLY A 17 -7.34 -9.08 -5.95
CA GLY A 17 -5.97 -9.61 -6.07
C GLY A 17 -5.41 -10.08 -4.73
N VAL A 18 -4.15 -10.50 -4.73
CA VAL A 18 -3.44 -11.00 -3.53
C VAL A 18 -3.34 -9.86 -2.51
N PRO A 19 -3.81 -10.04 -1.27
CA PRO A 19 -3.73 -9.00 -0.25
C PRO A 19 -2.29 -8.88 0.25
N VAL A 20 -1.70 -7.69 0.11
CA VAL A 20 -0.34 -7.40 0.55
C VAL A 20 -0.39 -6.32 1.63
N ARG A 21 0.00 -6.64 2.86
CA ARG A 21 0.06 -5.61 3.92
C ARG A 21 1.27 -4.72 3.73
N THR A 22 1.06 -3.42 3.88
CA THR A 22 2.11 -2.38 3.80
C THR A 22 2.34 -1.66 5.14
N SER A 23 1.83 -2.23 6.23
CA SER A 23 1.95 -1.74 7.60
C SER A 23 2.54 -2.77 8.55
N VAL A 24 3.06 -2.30 9.68
CA VAL A 24 3.46 -3.16 10.82
C VAL A 24 2.21 -3.76 11.46
N GLY A 25 1.99 -5.06 11.23
CA GLY A 25 0.82 -5.81 11.67
C GLY A 25 -0.27 -5.92 10.59
N ALA A 26 -1.03 -7.02 10.67
CA ALA A 26 -2.27 -7.22 9.95
C ALA A 26 -3.48 -7.03 10.89
N ALA A 27 -4.66 -6.77 10.34
CA ALA A 27 -5.89 -6.81 11.10
C ALA A 27 -6.15 -8.24 11.60
N LYS A 28 -6.17 -8.46 12.93
CA LYS A 28 -6.38 -9.79 13.53
C LYS A 28 -7.71 -10.47 13.12
N TRP A 29 -8.69 -9.67 12.74
CA TRP A 29 -10.00 -10.12 12.27
C TRP A 29 -10.05 -10.40 10.76
N PHE A 30 -8.96 -10.16 10.03
CA PHE A 30 -8.93 -10.32 8.58
C PHE A 30 -8.90 -11.81 8.22
N PRO A 31 -9.83 -12.31 7.40
CA PRO A 31 -10.06 -13.75 7.23
C PRO A 31 -9.17 -14.40 6.16
N HIS A 32 -8.22 -13.67 5.58
CA HIS A 32 -7.39 -14.14 4.47
C HIS A 32 -5.92 -14.09 4.84
N ASP A 33 -5.12 -14.99 4.27
CA ASP A 33 -3.67 -14.93 4.34
C ASP A 33 -3.17 -13.64 3.70
N VAL A 34 -2.27 -12.93 4.38
CA VAL A 34 -1.77 -11.63 3.93
C VAL A 34 -0.29 -11.73 3.65
N THR A 35 0.08 -11.41 2.42
CA THR A 35 1.49 -11.32 2.04
C THR A 35 2.11 -10.09 2.71
N GLU A 36 3.30 -10.26 3.27
CA GLU A 36 4.02 -9.18 3.91
C GLU A 36 4.91 -8.45 2.91
N TRP A 37 4.93 -7.12 2.96
CA TRP A 37 5.91 -6.32 2.21
C TRP A 37 6.74 -5.40 3.11
N PRO A 38 7.69 -5.94 3.89
CA PRO A 38 8.40 -5.18 4.93
C PRO A 38 9.19 -3.98 4.41
N ALA A 39 9.68 -4.03 3.17
CA ALA A 39 10.41 -2.93 2.54
C ALA A 39 9.59 -1.63 2.51
N THR A 40 8.26 -1.72 2.47
CA THR A 40 7.37 -0.56 2.44
C THR A 40 6.85 -0.15 3.82
N TYR A 41 7.21 -0.84 4.91
CA TYR A 41 6.61 -0.54 6.21
C TYR A 41 7.10 0.80 6.75
N PRO A 42 6.18 1.74 7.07
CA PRO A 42 6.57 2.92 7.80
C PRO A 42 6.95 2.57 9.23
N ARG A 43 7.84 3.36 9.84
CA ARG A 43 8.16 3.21 11.26
C ARG A 43 6.94 3.58 12.10
N TRP A 44 6.59 2.75 13.08
CA TRP A 44 5.42 2.98 13.92
C TRP A 44 5.48 4.30 14.69
N SER A 45 6.67 4.72 15.12
CA SER A 45 6.87 6.02 15.78
C SER A 45 6.44 7.19 14.91
N TRP A 46 6.63 7.12 13.59
CA TRP A 46 6.28 8.21 12.66
C TRP A 46 4.78 8.43 12.59
N VAL A 47 4.01 7.34 12.59
CA VAL A 47 2.53 7.36 12.49
C VAL A 47 1.90 8.15 13.65
N ARG A 48 2.57 8.20 14.81
CA ARG A 48 2.05 8.87 16.02
C ARG A 48 2.60 10.27 16.26
N THR A 49 3.71 10.63 15.64
CA THR A 49 4.51 11.80 16.05
C THR A 49 4.72 12.84 14.96
N LEU A 50 4.53 12.48 13.69
CA LEU A 50 4.77 13.39 12.57
C LEU A 50 3.46 13.91 11.99
N ASP A 51 3.51 15.14 11.49
CA ASP A 51 2.48 15.67 10.61
C ASP A 51 2.61 15.10 9.18
N GLU A 52 1.64 15.39 8.31
CA GLU A 52 1.65 14.85 6.93
C GLU A 52 2.89 15.27 6.13
N PRO A 53 3.31 16.56 6.08
CA PRO A 53 4.45 16.97 5.29
C PRO A 53 5.76 16.30 5.73
N GLU A 54 6.02 16.23 7.04
CA GLU A 54 7.22 15.59 7.56
C GLU A 54 7.18 14.08 7.33
N TYR A 55 6.02 13.46 7.55
CA TYR A 55 5.82 12.03 7.27
C TYR A 55 6.11 11.71 5.81
N ARG A 56 5.55 12.48 4.87
CA ARG A 56 5.74 12.28 3.43
C ARG A 56 7.22 12.33 3.09
N THR A 57 7.93 13.38 3.52
CA THR A 57 9.37 13.54 3.24
C THR A 57 10.16 12.32 3.70
N ARG A 58 9.99 11.91 4.96
CA ARG A 58 10.73 10.78 5.55
C ARG A 58 10.35 9.44 4.92
N TYR A 59 9.06 9.24 4.62
CA TYR A 59 8.57 8.00 4.01
C TYR A 59 9.06 7.85 2.56
N MET A 60 9.01 8.92 1.76
CA MET A 60 9.53 8.90 0.39
C MET A 60 11.04 8.61 0.36
N ALA A 61 11.82 9.26 1.23
CA ALA A 61 13.26 8.98 1.35
C ALA A 61 13.55 7.54 1.77
N MET A 62 12.72 6.96 2.66
CA MET A 62 12.85 5.56 3.06
C MET A 62 12.56 4.60 1.90
N LEU A 63 11.52 4.86 1.11
CA LEU A 63 11.18 4.04 -0.06
C LEU A 63 12.27 4.13 -1.13
N ASP A 64 12.81 5.33 -1.37
CA ASP A 64 13.89 5.54 -2.33
C ASP A 64 15.19 4.84 -1.91
N ALA A 65 15.56 4.91 -0.64
CA ALA A 65 16.70 4.15 -0.10
C ALA A 65 16.53 2.62 -0.21
N ARG A 66 15.32 2.13 -0.48
CA ARG A 66 14.98 0.71 -0.66
C ARG A 66 14.53 0.38 -2.08
N ARG A 67 14.75 1.29 -3.03
CA ARG A 67 14.25 1.20 -4.41
C ARG A 67 14.55 -0.13 -5.08
N ASP A 68 15.79 -0.62 -4.96
CA ASP A 68 16.21 -1.87 -5.62
C ASP A 68 15.54 -3.10 -5.01
N THR A 69 15.37 -3.12 -3.68
CA THR A 69 14.63 -4.18 -2.98
C THR A 69 13.16 -4.19 -3.42
N ILE A 70 12.52 -3.02 -3.45
CA ILE A 70 11.13 -2.87 -3.89
C ILE A 70 10.97 -3.30 -5.35
N ARG A 71 11.94 -2.98 -6.22
CA ARG A 71 11.94 -3.44 -7.62
C ARG A 71 11.99 -4.96 -7.71
N ALA A 72 12.91 -5.60 -7.00
CA ALA A 72 13.03 -7.06 -7.01
C ALA A 72 11.76 -7.76 -6.50
N GLU A 73 11.14 -7.22 -5.45
CA GLU A 73 9.88 -7.75 -4.89
C GLU A 73 8.70 -7.53 -5.86
N LEU A 74 8.63 -6.39 -6.55
CA LEU A 74 7.65 -6.14 -7.62
C LEU A 74 7.81 -7.13 -8.78
N ASP A 75 9.05 -7.43 -9.18
CA ASP A 75 9.33 -8.39 -10.23
C ASP A 75 8.93 -9.81 -9.80
N ALA A 76 9.16 -10.18 -8.53
CA ALA A 76 8.71 -11.45 -7.98
C ALA A 76 7.17 -11.57 -7.98
N PHE A 77 6.46 -10.53 -7.56
CA PHE A 77 4.99 -10.48 -7.66
C PHE A 77 4.53 -10.55 -9.12
N HIS A 78 5.25 -9.92 -10.05
CA HIS A 78 4.93 -9.99 -11.46
C HIS A 78 5.05 -11.41 -12.00
N SER A 79 6.14 -12.10 -11.67
CA SER A 79 6.39 -13.49 -12.08
C SER A 79 5.38 -14.48 -11.51
N ALA A 80 4.80 -14.19 -10.33
CA ALA A 80 3.70 -14.98 -9.77
C ALA A 80 2.38 -14.84 -10.56
N GLY A 81 2.27 -13.86 -11.46
CA GLY A 81 1.16 -13.73 -12.40
C GLY A 81 -0.17 -13.26 -11.82
N GLN A 82 -0.21 -12.86 -10.54
CA GLN A 82 -1.43 -12.40 -9.87
C GLN A 82 -1.41 -10.88 -9.63
N PRO A 83 -2.55 -10.18 -9.79
CA PRO A 83 -2.66 -8.79 -9.35
C PRO A 83 -2.48 -8.73 -7.83
N VAL A 84 -1.85 -7.66 -7.34
CA VAL A 84 -1.67 -7.43 -5.90
C VAL A 84 -2.50 -6.23 -5.45
N CYS A 85 -3.04 -6.33 -4.24
CA CYS A 85 -3.80 -5.27 -3.59
C CYS A 85 -3.09 -4.87 -2.29
N LEU A 86 -2.52 -3.66 -2.28
CA LEU A 86 -1.79 -3.12 -1.16
C LEU A 86 -2.77 -2.64 -0.10
N LEU A 87 -2.66 -3.19 1.10
CA LEU A 87 -3.59 -2.98 2.19
C LEU A 87 -2.99 -2.13 3.31
N CYS A 88 -3.87 -1.30 3.89
CA CYS A 88 -3.66 -0.70 5.20
C CYS A 88 -4.99 -0.50 5.95
N HIS A 89 -4.93 -0.07 7.21
CA HIS A 89 -6.11 0.10 8.05
C HIS A 89 -6.95 1.35 7.75
N CYS A 90 -6.36 2.36 7.11
CA CYS A 90 -7.03 3.64 6.89
C CYS A 90 -8.08 3.54 5.78
N ASN A 91 -9.22 4.19 6.03
CA ASN A 91 -10.26 4.43 5.02
C ASN A 91 -10.03 5.83 4.41
N LEU A 92 -9.89 5.88 3.08
CA LEU A 92 -9.59 7.10 2.33
C LEU A 92 -10.83 7.79 1.73
N ALA A 93 -12.05 7.30 1.99
CA ALA A 93 -13.28 7.91 1.51
C ALA A 93 -13.58 9.28 2.16
N LYS A 94 -12.89 9.63 3.25
CA LYS A 94 -13.04 10.92 3.92
C LYS A 94 -12.21 12.00 3.21
N PRO A 95 -12.78 13.19 2.93
CA PRO A 95 -12.01 14.31 2.41
C PRO A 95 -10.81 14.64 3.31
N GLY A 96 -9.64 14.87 2.69
CA GLY A 96 -8.39 15.15 3.41
C GLY A 96 -7.76 13.94 4.10
N ALA A 97 -8.35 12.74 4.01
CA ALA A 97 -7.70 11.54 4.52
C ALA A 97 -6.47 11.18 3.68
N TRP A 98 -5.38 10.91 4.38
CA TRP A 98 -4.13 10.40 3.81
C TRP A 98 -3.63 9.23 4.67
N CYS A 99 -2.79 8.40 4.07
CA CYS A 99 -2.08 7.34 4.78
C CYS A 99 -0.87 6.89 3.95
N HIS A 100 0.00 6.08 4.56
CA HIS A 100 1.17 5.52 3.90
C HIS A 100 0.86 4.73 2.62
N ARG A 101 -0.30 4.07 2.53
CA ARG A 101 -0.73 3.34 1.32
C ARG A 101 -0.88 4.27 0.12
N ARG A 102 -1.46 5.45 0.32
CA ARG A 102 -1.59 6.47 -0.74
C ARG A 102 -0.23 7.01 -1.15
N LEU A 103 0.63 7.32 -0.18
CA LEU A 103 2.00 7.78 -0.46
C LEU A 103 2.82 6.71 -1.18
N LEU A 104 2.62 5.43 -0.84
CA LEU A 104 3.26 4.32 -1.53
C LEU A 104 2.79 4.21 -2.98
N ALA A 105 1.48 4.33 -3.24
CA ALA A 105 0.93 4.36 -4.59
C ALA A 105 1.57 5.49 -5.43
N GLU A 106 1.69 6.70 -4.86
CA GLU A 106 2.38 7.84 -5.50
C GLU A 106 3.86 7.54 -5.78
N TYR A 107 4.57 6.94 -4.82
CA TYR A 107 5.97 6.53 -5.00
C TYR A 107 6.11 5.49 -6.12
N LEU A 108 5.26 4.47 -6.16
CA LEU A 108 5.28 3.45 -7.20
C LEU A 108 5.04 4.04 -8.60
N GLY A 109 4.16 5.04 -8.70
CA GLY A 109 3.94 5.78 -9.94
C GLY A 109 5.16 6.60 -10.36
N THR A 110 5.73 7.36 -9.44
CA THR A 110 6.88 8.26 -9.76
C THR A 110 8.18 7.50 -9.99
N ALA A 111 8.49 6.50 -9.15
CA ALA A 111 9.75 5.76 -9.19
C ALA A 111 9.77 4.65 -10.24
N PHE A 112 8.62 4.04 -10.53
CA PHE A 112 8.53 2.83 -11.36
C PHE A 112 7.53 2.91 -12.52
N GLY A 113 6.80 4.03 -12.66
CA GLY A 113 5.84 4.23 -13.74
C GLY A 113 4.54 3.42 -13.58
N LEU A 114 4.20 2.98 -12.36
CA LEU A 114 3.01 2.16 -12.11
C LEU A 114 1.75 3.02 -11.87
N THR A 115 0.66 2.68 -12.53
CA THR A 115 -0.67 3.20 -12.18
C THR A 115 -1.26 2.35 -11.06
N VAL A 116 -1.46 2.94 -9.88
CA VAL A 116 -1.93 2.22 -8.69
C VAL A 116 -3.28 2.80 -8.22
N PRO A 117 -4.42 2.29 -8.69
CA PRO A 117 -5.74 2.79 -8.31
C PRO A 117 -6.15 2.34 -6.90
N GLU A 118 -6.94 3.18 -6.23
CA GLU A 118 -7.60 2.84 -4.95
C GLU A 118 -8.97 2.21 -5.22
N LEU A 119 -9.15 0.95 -4.81
CA LEU A 119 -10.37 0.16 -5.03
C LEU A 119 -11.36 0.21 -3.86
N GLY A 120 -10.89 0.55 -2.65
CA GLY A 120 -11.72 0.54 -1.44
C GLY A 120 -12.55 1.81 -1.23
N ALA A 121 -12.01 2.96 -1.65
CA ALA A 121 -12.61 4.27 -1.42
C ALA A 121 -13.54 4.75 -2.55
N THR A 122 -13.84 3.90 -3.53
CA THR A 122 -14.91 4.19 -4.49
C THR A 122 -16.25 4.02 -3.79
N ALA A 123 -17.09 5.05 -3.78
CA ALA A 123 -18.49 4.88 -3.45
C ALA A 123 -19.04 3.80 -4.39
N THR A 124 -19.17 2.58 -3.92
CA THR A 124 -19.80 1.53 -4.70
C THR A 124 -21.28 1.92 -4.81
N PRO A 125 -21.82 2.14 -6.01
CA PRO A 125 -23.26 2.34 -6.16
C PRO A 125 -23.91 0.97 -5.98
N TRP A 126 -24.30 0.64 -4.76
CA TRP A 126 -25.28 -0.40 -4.48
C TRP A 126 -26.31 0.17 -3.51
#